data_AF-A0A7J4TMP9-F1
#
_entry.id   AF-A0A7J4TMP9-F1
#
_cell.length_a   1.000
_cell.length_b   1.000
_cell.length_c   1.000
_cell.angle_alpha   90.00
_cell.angle_beta   90.00
_cell.angle_gamma   90.00
#
_symmetry.space_group_name_H-M   'P 1'
#
loop_
_entity.id
_entity.type
_entity.pdbx_description
1 polymer ?
#
loop_
_entity_poly.entity_id
_entity_poly.type
_entity_poly.pdbx_seq_one_letter_code
_entity_poly.pdbx_strand_id
1 'polypeptide(L)'
;GDDADAAITDARYGFIAGLVSESVKKPKIDKVTRSDLIDRIVTHKYLGIPIFLLIMWLTFQITFTVGDPLGGYIEEAFVWLGETVSASLGEGFLTSFIVDGIIGGVGGVLVFVPIIFILFLVLSLLEDSGYLARAAFV
;
A
#
# COMPACT_ATOMS: atom_id res chain seq x y z
N GLY A 1 -49.48 22.70 11.27
CA GLY A 1 -48.52 22.00 12.13
C GLY A 1 -47.14 22.25 11.57
N ASP A 2 -46.82 21.59 10.46
CA ASP A 2 -45.48 21.61 9.84
C ASP A 2 -44.94 22.99 9.39
N ASP A 3 -45.79 23.90 8.89
CA ASP A 3 -45.31 25.20 8.38
C ASP A 3 -44.69 26.10 9.46
N ALA A 4 -45.21 26.04 10.69
CA ALA A 4 -44.70 26.85 11.79
C ALA A 4 -43.34 26.34 12.29
N ASP A 5 -43.20 25.01 12.37
CA ASP A 5 -41.95 24.37 12.81
C ASP A 5 -40.85 24.52 11.75
N ALA A 6 -41.20 24.43 10.46
CA ALA A 6 -40.29 24.69 9.35
C ALA A 6 -39.83 26.16 9.34
N ALA A 7 -40.74 27.12 9.52
CA ALA A 7 -40.41 28.55 9.55
C ALA A 7 -39.49 28.91 10.73
N ILE A 8 -39.70 28.30 11.90
CA ILE A 8 -38.83 28.50 13.07
C ILE A 8 -37.44 27.91 12.83
N THR A 9 -37.38 26.76 12.15
CA THR A 9 -36.12 26.08 11.80
C THR A 9 -35.30 26.92 10.81
N ASP A 10 -35.94 27.41 9.74
CA ASP A 10 -35.29 28.28 8.75
C ASP A 10 -34.81 29.59 9.36
N ALA A 11 -35.59 30.20 10.27
CA ALA A 11 -35.16 31.41 10.98
C ALA A 11 -33.90 31.16 11.83
N ARG A 12 -33.82 30.02 12.52
CA ARG A 12 -32.65 29.63 13.31
C ARG A 12 -31.43 29.36 12.44
N TYR A 13 -31.59 28.60 11.35
CA TYR A 13 -30.49 28.34 10.42
C TYR A 13 -30.02 29.62 9.72
N GLY A 14 -30.95 30.51 9.35
CA GLY A 14 -30.63 31.81 8.77
C GLY A 14 -29.83 32.69 9.73
N PHE A 15 -30.22 32.73 11.01
CA PHE A 15 -29.50 33.48 12.04
C PHE A 15 -28.08 32.92 12.29
N ILE A 16 -27.95 31.60 12.38
CA ILE A 16 -26.65 30.94 12.55
C ILE A 16 -25.76 31.16 11.31
N ALA A 17 -26.31 31.02 10.10
CA ALA A 17 -25.57 31.26 8.86
C ALA A 17 -25.10 32.72 8.76
N GLY A 18 -25.94 33.67 9.16
CA GLY A 18 -25.59 35.09 9.25
C GLY A 18 -24.42 35.33 10.22
N LEU A 19 -24.54 34.85 11.46
CA LEU A 19 -23.49 34.97 12.49
C LEU A 19 -22.16 34.33 12.05
N VAL A 20 -22.22 33.16 11.43
CA VAL A 20 -21.04 32.47 10.91
C VAL A 20 -20.42 33.27 9.77
N SER A 21 -21.22 33.85 8.87
CA SER A 21 -20.69 34.67 7.76
C SER A 21 -19.99 35.94 8.23
N GLU A 22 -20.47 36.54 9.33
CA GLU A 22 -19.95 37.78 9.89
C GLU A 22 -18.72 37.54 10.78
N SER A 23 -18.71 36.43 11.52
CA SER A 23 -17.65 36.09 12.48
C SER A 23 -16.51 35.29 11.87
N VAL A 24 -16.75 34.57 10.77
CA VAL A 24 -15.75 33.72 10.11
C VAL A 24 -15.34 34.32 8.78
N LYS A 25 -14.15 34.95 8.77
CA LYS A 25 -13.45 35.22 7.51
C LYS A 25 -12.94 33.90 6.94
N LYS A 26 -13.71 33.28 6.04
CA LYS A 26 -13.22 32.15 5.24
C LYS A 26 -12.04 32.65 4.39
N PRO A 27 -10.83 32.12 4.57
CA PRO A 27 -9.72 32.48 3.69
C PRO A 27 -10.13 32.10 2.26
N LYS A 28 -9.87 32.98 1.29
CA LYS A 28 -9.92 32.60 -0.12
C LYS A 28 -8.98 31.41 -0.29
N ILE A 29 -9.51 30.25 -0.63
CA ILE A 29 -8.73 29.06 -0.98
C ILE A 29 -8.18 29.30 -2.39
N ASP A 30 -7.27 30.28 -2.53
CA ASP A 30 -6.62 30.65 -3.80
C ASP A 30 -5.27 29.95 -3.98
N LYS A 31 -4.91 29.05 -3.07
CA LYS A 31 -3.73 28.20 -3.25
C LYS A 31 -4.21 26.86 -3.73
N VAL A 32 -4.22 26.69 -5.05
CA VAL A 32 -4.16 25.36 -5.68
C VAL A 32 -2.99 24.65 -5.02
N THR A 33 -3.31 23.76 -4.09
CA THR A 33 -2.33 23.02 -3.33
C THR A 33 -1.70 21.99 -4.27
N ARG A 34 -0.45 21.56 -4.04
CA ARG A 34 0.13 20.49 -4.87
C ARG A 34 -0.76 19.23 -4.89
N SER A 35 -1.51 18.98 -3.81
CA SER A 35 -2.56 17.98 -3.73
C SER A 35 -3.71 18.18 -4.73
N ASP A 36 -4.18 19.42 -4.95
CA ASP A 36 -5.27 19.71 -5.90
C ASP A 36 -4.84 19.49 -7.36
N LEU A 37 -3.55 19.71 -7.65
CA LEU A 37 -2.98 19.46 -8.98
C LEU A 37 -2.83 17.96 -9.27
N ILE A 38 -2.41 17.19 -8.25
CA ILE A 38 -2.31 15.73 -8.31
C ILE A 38 -3.71 15.13 -8.44
N ASP A 39 -4.68 15.59 -7.65
CA ASP A 39 -6.07 15.11 -7.74
C ASP A 39 -6.66 15.37 -9.12
N ARG A 40 -6.41 16.51 -9.75
CA ARG A 40 -6.92 16.80 -11.11
C ARG A 40 -6.35 15.87 -12.20
N ILE A 41 -5.13 15.38 -12.03
CA ILE A 41 -4.49 14.43 -12.95
C ILE A 41 -4.98 13.01 -12.66
N VAL A 42 -5.11 12.65 -11.37
CA VAL A 42 -5.49 11.31 -10.91
C VAL A 42 -6.99 11.03 -11.12
N THR A 43 -7.86 12.03 -11.03
CA THR A 43 -9.34 11.88 -11.14
C THR A 43 -9.91 12.10 -12.53
N HIS A 44 -9.09 12.33 -13.56
CA HIS A 44 -9.61 12.42 -14.92
C HIS A 44 -10.09 11.03 -15.37
N LYS A 45 -11.38 10.90 -15.70
CA LYS A 45 -12.10 9.66 -16.05
C LYS A 45 -11.35 8.68 -16.97
N TYR A 46 -10.49 9.19 -17.86
CA TYR A 46 -9.69 8.39 -18.79
C TYR A 46 -8.23 8.19 -18.38
N LEU A 47 -7.67 9.04 -17.50
CA LEU A 47 -6.28 8.96 -17.05
C LEU A 47 -6.14 8.23 -15.70
N GLY A 48 -7.21 8.16 -14.91
CA GLY A 48 -7.20 7.46 -13.62
C GLY A 48 -6.81 5.98 -13.75
N ILE A 49 -7.39 5.26 -14.73
CA ILE A 49 -7.06 3.86 -14.99
C ILE A 49 -5.59 3.66 -15.42
N PRO A 50 -5.05 4.38 -16.43
CA PRO A 50 -3.63 4.31 -16.78
C PRO A 50 -2.68 4.64 -15.62
N ILE A 51 -3.00 5.65 -14.81
CA ILE A 51 -2.19 6.05 -13.65
C ILE A 51 -2.22 4.96 -12.58
N PHE A 52 -3.40 4.37 -12.33
CA PHE A 52 -3.54 3.24 -11.42
C PHE A 52 -2.70 2.05 -11.86
N LEU A 53 -2.78 1.67 -13.14
CA LEU A 53 -1.96 0.59 -13.68
C LEU A 53 -0.46 0.91 -13.58
N LEU A 54 -0.05 2.16 -13.83
CA LEU A 54 1.33 2.58 -13.68
C LEU A 54 1.81 2.47 -12.22
N ILE A 55 0.98 2.89 -11.25
CA ILE A 55 1.31 2.82 -9.83
C ILE A 55 1.37 1.36 -9.37
N MET A 56 0.41 0.53 -9.75
CA MET A 56 0.45 -0.90 -9.47
C MET A 56 1.67 -1.57 -10.11
N TRP A 57 2.00 -1.22 -11.34
CA TRP A 57 3.22 -1.68 -12.00
C TRP A 57 4.47 -1.25 -11.24
N LEU A 58 4.56 0.01 -10.81
CA LEU A 58 5.68 0.51 -9.99
C LEU A 58 5.78 -0.24 -8.66
N THR A 59 4.66 -0.51 -7.99
CA THR A 59 4.63 -1.31 -6.76
C THR A 59 5.25 -2.68 -6.97
N PHE A 60 4.84 -3.40 -8.03
CA PHE A 60 5.44 -4.69 -8.35
C PHE A 60 6.92 -4.57 -8.74
N GLN A 61 7.28 -3.56 -9.54
CA GLN A 61 8.67 -3.33 -9.92
C GLN A 61 9.57 -3.11 -8.70
N ILE A 62 9.17 -2.23 -7.77
CA ILE A 62 9.92 -1.99 -6.54
C ILE A 62 10.01 -3.26 -5.70
N THR A 63 8.87 -3.96 -5.56
CA THR A 63 8.78 -5.20 -4.78
C THR A 63 9.74 -6.26 -5.30
N PHE A 64 9.76 -6.54 -6.60
CA PHE A 64 10.66 -7.54 -7.17
C PHE A 64 12.11 -7.04 -7.25
N THR A 65 12.34 -5.78 -7.64
CA THR A 65 13.71 -5.25 -7.76
C THR A 65 14.46 -5.28 -6.43
N VAL A 66 13.77 -5.03 -5.32
CA VAL A 66 14.40 -5.04 -3.99
C VAL A 66 14.23 -6.38 -3.28
N GLY A 67 13.08 -7.04 -3.45
CA GLY A 67 12.77 -8.30 -2.79
C GLY A 67 13.51 -9.50 -3.37
N ASP A 68 13.74 -9.53 -4.68
CA ASP A 68 14.38 -10.66 -5.37
C ASP A 68 15.86 -10.83 -4.94
N PRO A 69 16.70 -9.77 -4.89
CA PRO A 69 18.06 -9.90 -4.34
C PRO A 69 18.08 -10.37 -2.88
N LEU A 70 17.14 -9.91 -2.06
CA LEU A 70 17.05 -10.33 -0.66
C LEU A 70 16.62 -11.79 -0.52
N GLY A 71 15.71 -12.24 -1.38
CA GLY A 71 15.35 -13.66 -1.50
C GLY A 71 16.56 -14.51 -1.91
N GLY A 72 17.35 -14.05 -2.88
CA GLY A 72 18.58 -14.72 -3.32
C GLY A 72 19.61 -14.90 -2.20
N TYR A 73 19.83 -13.89 -1.34
CA TYR A 73 20.73 -14.06 -0.20
C TYR A 73 20.23 -15.09 0.82
N ILE A 74 18.91 -15.20 1.00
CA ILE A 74 18.32 -16.24 1.84
C ILE A 74 18.53 -17.61 1.19
N GLU A 75 18.27 -17.73 -0.11
CA GLU A 75 18.47 -18.97 -0.86
C GLU A 75 19.92 -19.47 -0.74
N GLU A 76 20.90 -18.60 -0.99
CA GLU A 76 22.33 -18.92 -0.85
C GLU A 76 22.68 -19.36 0.58
N ALA A 77 22.11 -18.72 1.60
CA ALA A 77 22.34 -19.09 2.99
C ALA A 77 21.79 -20.50 3.31
N PHE A 78 20.62 -20.86 2.77
CA PHE A 78 20.04 -22.19 2.94
C PHE A 78 20.77 -23.26 2.13
N VAL A 79 21.26 -22.93 0.94
CA VAL A 79 22.13 -23.82 0.15
C VAL A 79 23.41 -24.12 0.92
N TRP A 80 24.08 -23.07 1.41
CA TRP A 80 25.30 -23.22 2.21
C TRP A 80 25.07 -24.05 3.49
N LEU A 81 23.93 -23.85 4.16
CA LEU A 81 23.53 -24.64 5.31
C LEU A 81 23.35 -26.12 4.93
N GLY A 82 22.68 -26.39 3.81
CA GLY A 82 22.48 -27.74 3.28
C GLY A 82 23.80 -28.45 2.95
N GLU A 83 24.72 -27.76 2.28
CA GLU A 83 26.06 -28.28 1.97
C GLU A 83 26.88 -28.58 3.23
N THR A 84 26.82 -27.69 4.22
CA THR A 84 27.53 -27.87 5.50
C THR A 84 27.00 -29.09 6.26
N VAL A 85 25.68 -29.29 6.28
CA VAL A 85 25.06 -30.46 6.90
C VAL A 85 25.41 -31.74 6.14
N SER A 86 25.40 -31.68 4.80
CA SER A 86 25.77 -32.81 3.94
C SER A 86 27.22 -33.24 4.14
N ALA A 87 28.14 -32.27 4.26
CA ALA A 87 29.56 -32.53 4.52
C ALA A 87 29.82 -33.20 5.88
N SER A 88 28.94 -32.97 6.87
CA SER A 88 29.05 -33.56 8.21
C SER A 88 28.42 -34.96 8.31
N LEU A 89 27.26 -35.17 7.68
CA LEU A 89 26.52 -36.44 7.74
C LEU A 89 26.97 -37.47 6.70
N GLY A 90 27.60 -37.04 5.61
CA GLY A 90 27.95 -37.89 4.46
C GLY A 90 26.74 -38.27 3.61
N GLU A 91 26.96 -39.13 2.62
CA GLU A 91 25.89 -39.56 1.70
C GLU A 91 24.95 -40.59 2.38
N GLY A 92 23.64 -40.34 2.32
CA GLY A 92 22.65 -41.26 2.82
C GLY A 92 21.23 -40.71 2.79
N PHE A 93 20.25 -41.60 2.96
CA PHE A 93 18.82 -41.24 2.97
C PHE A 93 18.47 -40.17 4.02
N LEU A 94 19.09 -40.25 5.20
CA LEU A 94 18.87 -39.29 6.28
C LEU A 94 19.37 -37.89 5.89
N THR A 95 20.51 -37.80 5.20
CA THR A 95 21.07 -36.55 4.70
C THR A 95 20.14 -35.92 3.68
N SER A 96 19.67 -36.67 2.68
CA SER A 96 18.69 -36.15 1.70
C SER A 96 17.37 -35.72 2.34
N PHE A 97 16.88 -36.48 3.33
CA PHE A 97 15.67 -36.08 4.05
C PHE A 97 15.81 -34.74 4.78
N ILE A 98 16.97 -34.51 5.41
CA ILE A 98 17.22 -33.26 6.15
C ILE A 98 17.54 -32.11 5.19
N VAL A 99 18.45 -32.31 4.24
CA VAL A 99 18.94 -31.27 3.33
C VAL A 99 17.87 -30.91 2.29
N ASP A 100 17.37 -31.87 1.53
CA ASP A 100 16.41 -31.59 0.47
C ASP A 100 14.99 -31.39 1.03
N GLY A 101 14.62 -32.20 2.04
CA GLY A 101 13.28 -32.17 2.62
C GLY A 101 13.06 -30.99 3.56
N ILE A 102 13.86 -30.88 4.62
CA ILE A 102 13.65 -29.86 5.67
C ILE A 102 14.30 -28.54 5.29
N ILE A 103 15.61 -28.54 5.02
CA ILE A 103 16.38 -27.31 4.76
C ILE A 103 15.91 -26.67 3.45
N GLY A 104 15.85 -27.45 2.36
CA GLY A 104 15.34 -26.98 1.08
C GLY A 104 13.87 -26.54 1.15
N GLY A 105 13.03 -27.32 1.82
CA GLY A 105 11.61 -26.98 2.00
C GLY A 105 11.38 -25.68 2.77
N VAL A 106 12.05 -25.51 3.92
CA VAL A 106 11.95 -24.29 4.74
C VAL A 106 12.60 -23.10 4.03
N GLY A 107 13.77 -23.30 3.42
CA GLY A 107 14.45 -22.27 2.64
C GLY A 107 13.57 -21.75 1.51
N GLY A 108 12.94 -22.65 0.75
CA GLY A 108 12.04 -22.28 -0.34
C GLY A 108 10.86 -21.41 0.11
N VAL A 109 10.29 -21.63 1.29
CA VAL A 109 9.22 -20.76 1.84
C VAL A 109 9.80 -19.42 2.30
N LEU A 110 10.96 -19.42 2.94
CA LEU A 110 11.57 -18.21 3.51
C LEU A 110 12.09 -17.23 2.46
N VAL A 111 12.48 -17.71 1.27
CA VAL A 111 12.87 -16.85 0.13
C VAL A 111 11.75 -15.89 -0.29
N PHE A 112 10.47 -16.25 -0.06
CA PHE A 112 9.35 -15.36 -0.37
C PHE A 112 9.10 -14.28 0.70
N VAL A 113 9.64 -14.43 1.91
CA VAL A 113 9.34 -13.51 3.02
C VAL A 113 9.79 -12.07 2.72
N PRO A 114 11.01 -11.80 2.21
CA PRO A 114 11.41 -10.44 1.85
C PRO A 114 10.51 -9.81 0.79
N ILE A 115 10.13 -10.59 -0.23
CA ILE A 115 9.26 -10.12 -1.32
C ILE A 115 7.89 -9.72 -0.77
N ILE A 116 7.27 -10.59 0.03
CA ILE A 116 5.95 -10.32 0.65
C ILE A 116 6.05 -9.11 1.59
N PHE A 117 7.10 -9.03 2.39
CA PHE A 117 7.31 -7.90 3.31
C PHE A 117 7.38 -6.57 2.55
N ILE A 118 8.16 -6.48 1.48
CA ILE A 118 8.28 -5.25 0.69
C ILE A 118 6.97 -4.92 -0.01
N LEU A 119 6.25 -5.93 -0.52
CA LEU A 119 4.93 -5.73 -1.11
C LEU A 119 3.98 -5.06 -0.11
N PHE A 120 3.86 -5.62 1.10
CA PHE A 120 3.01 -5.06 2.15
C PHE A 120 3.49 -3.69 2.63
N LEU A 121 4.80 -3.44 2.69
CA LEU A 121 5.34 -2.14 3.02
C LEU A 121 4.92 -1.08 1.99
N VAL A 122 5.07 -1.36 0.69
CA VAL A 122 4.68 -0.43 -0.37
C VAL A 122 3.16 -0.24 -0.41
N LEU A 123 2.38 -1.31 -0.19
CA LEU A 123 0.93 -1.21 -0.09
C LEU A 123 0.48 -0.36 1.10
N SER A 124 1.10 -0.52 2.27
CA SER A 124 0.85 0.31 3.44
C SER A 124 1.17 1.79 3.18
N LEU A 125 2.27 2.09 2.49
CA LEU A 125 2.58 3.48 2.09
C LEU A 125 1.54 4.05 1.12
N LEU A 126 1.04 3.23 0.19
CA LEU A 126 -0.02 3.64 -0.73
C LEU A 126 -1.36 3.85 -0.02
N GLU A 127 -1.64 3.04 1.01
CA GLU A 127 -2.81 3.18 1.86
C GLU A 127 -2.76 4.48 2.66
N ASP A 128 -1.64 4.75 3.35
CA ASP A 128 -1.42 5.96 4.15
C ASP A 128 -1.43 7.24 3.30
N SER A 129 -1.02 7.15 2.02
CA SER A 129 -1.12 8.26 1.08
C SER A 129 -2.57 8.61 0.67
N GLY A 130 -3.54 7.77 1.05
CA GLY A 130 -4.94 7.89 0.65
C GLY A 130 -5.15 7.69 -0.85
N TYR A 131 -4.15 7.18 -1.58
CA TYR A 131 -4.29 6.86 -3.01
C TYR A 131 -5.20 5.66 -3.21
N LEU A 132 -5.05 4.61 -2.39
CA LEU A 132 -5.94 3.43 -2.41
C LEU A 132 -7.40 3.82 -2.15
N ALA A 133 -7.62 4.72 -1.19
CA ALA A 133 -8.96 5.27 -0.93
C ALA A 133 -9.52 6.03 -2.14
N ARG A 134 -8.70 6.82 -2.85
CA ARG A 134 -9.11 7.56 -4.06
C ARG A 134 -9.32 6.67 -5.28
N ALA A 135 -8.48 5.66 -5.49
CA ALA A 135 -8.56 4.72 -6.60
C ALA A 135 -9.82 3.83 -6.54
N ALA A 136 -10.34 3.56 -5.35
CA ALA A 136 -11.58 2.78 -5.17
C ALA A 136 -12.85 3.49 -5.68
N PHE A 137 -12.81 4.80 -5.90
CA PHE A 137 -13.94 5.59 -6.40
C PHE A 137 -13.81 5.97 -7.90
N VAL A 138 -12.74 5.53 -8.58
CA VAL A 138 -12.51 5.76 -10.03
C VAL A 138 -13.24 4.71 -10.88
#